data_AF-A0A7S2JJI8-F1
#
_entry.id   AF-A0A7S2JJI8-F1
#
_cell.length_a   1.000
_cell.length_b   1.000
_cell.length_c   1.000
_cell.angle_alpha   90.00
_cell.angle_beta   90.00
_cell.angle_gamma   90.00
#
_symmetry.space_group_name_H-M   'P 1'
#
loop_
_entity.id
_entity.type
_entity.pdbx_description
1 polymer ?
#
loop_
_entity_poly.entity_id
_entity_poly.type
_entity_poly.pdbx_seq_one_letter_code
_entity_poly.pdbx_strand_id
1 'polypeptide(L)'
;WPLERRSHARALRTAGSLSRVPMAEQPAQCSMHWDQIPKAQGLYDPKHESDACGVGAVMSMKKVSSRKILTDACDMAVRMTHRGAKQANENDGDGVGIMLSIPDEYFRATCPFALPAATHYGAGNIFLPQQAESREACVKLFERMASKYGLKVLGWRTPLPVNRQVLGPYAQSTEPYLAQVFLAEGVGEDEDGQSSDPGLHRGRRRKAAGLSGGKMPKRQVSLKDVTTLGLEAKLFLTRRAVSLRASELFICSLNSRTITYKGQFKPDQLFEYYLDLKAPQCTAYLAIVHSRFSTNSFPSWNRAHPFRRIAHNGEINTLEGNRNQVRAREALMADSDVFGGVNLEKFFPVDEDIGSDSALLDNVVELLLAPGNRELAEVIMMAVPEAWQNAEHMEPEKRAFYKYNACLMEPWDGPALVAFTDGKQFGATLDRNGLRPGRFYITKDDHLVLASEVGVVDIEEQDVQFKGRLRPGKMLLVDFEQGQLVEDAELKRRYASKRPYGEYLATYSLELKDMLGPAATDDKALIEELLDVDIPDAKD
;
A
#
# COMPACT_ATOMS: atom_id res chain seq x y z
N TRP A 1 35.32 17.19 56.16
CA TRP A 1 36.20 17.96 57.07
C TRP A 1 37.62 17.47 56.85
N PRO A 2 38.63 18.34 56.63
CA PRO A 2 39.88 17.96 55.95
C PRO A 2 41.03 17.65 56.91
N LEU A 3 42.10 17.04 56.40
CA LEU A 3 43.45 17.14 56.97
C LEU A 3 44.51 17.05 55.87
N GLU A 4 45.41 18.03 55.85
CA GLU A 4 46.50 18.18 54.89
C GLU A 4 47.69 17.24 55.21
N ARG A 5 48.61 17.04 54.25
CA ARG A 5 50.01 17.46 54.43
C ARG A 5 50.81 17.53 53.13
N ARG A 6 51.70 18.54 53.10
CA ARG A 6 52.79 18.79 52.13
C ARG A 6 53.88 17.71 52.35
N SER A 7 54.89 17.42 51.52
CA SER A 7 55.59 18.13 50.44
C SER A 7 56.25 17.08 49.50
N HIS A 8 57.10 17.33 48.48
CA HIS A 8 57.77 18.56 48.00
C HIS A 8 58.10 18.47 46.48
N ALA A 9 59.14 19.19 46.02
CA ALA A 9 59.68 19.24 44.65
C ALA A 9 60.61 18.04 44.30
N ARG A 10 61.06 17.79 43.05
CA ARG A 10 61.47 18.75 42.00
C ARG A 10 61.62 18.13 40.60
N ALA A 11 61.51 18.99 39.57
CA ALA A 11 61.83 18.78 38.13
C ALA A 11 60.80 17.96 37.30
N LEU A 12 60.39 18.36 36.08
CA LEU A 12 60.95 19.34 35.13
C LEU A 12 59.87 19.86 34.14
N ARG A 13 60.08 21.07 33.58
CA ARG A 13 59.38 21.74 32.44
C ARG A 13 58.04 22.49 32.69
N THR A 14 58.09 23.79 32.40
CA THR A 14 57.01 24.75 32.08
C THR A 14 57.49 25.54 30.86
N ALA A 15 56.71 26.30 30.08
CA ALA A 15 55.30 26.37 29.65
C ALA A 15 55.27 27.50 28.58
N GLY A 16 54.38 27.64 27.60
CA GLY A 16 53.21 26.86 27.14
C GLY A 16 52.25 27.81 26.41
N SER A 17 51.56 27.38 25.34
CA SER A 17 50.40 28.12 24.81
C SER A 17 49.42 27.23 24.02
N LEU A 18 48.33 26.84 24.68
CA LEU A 18 46.99 26.60 24.12
C LEU A 18 46.92 25.92 22.73
N SER A 19 47.10 24.60 22.70
CA SER A 19 46.60 23.78 21.60
C SER A 19 45.07 23.79 21.60
N ARG A 20 44.45 24.36 20.55
CA ARG A 20 43.01 24.21 20.32
C ARG A 20 42.65 22.74 20.15
N VAL A 21 41.49 22.35 20.70
CA VAL A 21 40.81 21.10 20.36
C VAL A 21 40.60 21.07 18.84
N PRO A 22 41.04 20.02 18.12
CA PRO A 22 40.69 19.86 16.72
C PRO A 22 39.17 19.75 16.59
N MET A 23 38.59 20.50 15.63
CA MET A 23 37.16 20.39 15.34
C MET A 23 36.79 18.96 14.96
N ALA A 24 35.52 18.62 15.22
CA ALA A 24 34.95 17.30 14.97
C ALA A 24 35.34 16.71 13.61
N GLU A 25 35.60 15.41 13.62
CA GLU A 25 35.71 14.61 12.40
C GLU A 25 34.48 14.83 11.52
N GLN A 26 34.70 14.91 10.21
CA GLN A 26 33.61 14.98 9.23
C GLN A 26 32.72 13.74 9.42
N PRO A 27 31.37 13.87 9.32
CA PRO A 27 30.51 12.71 9.37
C PRO A 27 30.92 11.73 8.27
N ALA A 28 31.14 10.47 8.64
CA ALA A 28 31.63 9.45 7.73
C ALA A 28 30.76 9.39 6.46
N GLN A 29 31.39 9.52 5.29
CA GLN A 29 30.71 9.32 4.01
C GLN A 29 30.21 7.86 3.95
N CYS A 30 28.93 7.66 4.20
CA CYS A 30 28.29 6.36 4.04
C CYS A 30 28.33 5.99 2.55
N SER A 31 29.26 5.11 2.17
CA SER A 31 29.53 4.71 0.78
C SER A 31 28.43 3.78 0.24
N MET A 32 27.26 4.37 0.03
CA MET A 32 26.06 3.76 -0.50
C MET A 32 26.21 3.49 -2.01
N HIS A 33 26.90 2.42 -2.38
CA HIS A 33 27.02 1.98 -3.79
C HIS A 33 25.69 1.40 -4.30
N TRP A 34 24.84 2.23 -4.91
CA TRP A 34 23.56 1.81 -5.49
C TRP A 34 23.66 1.35 -6.96
N ASP A 35 24.68 1.82 -7.70
CA ASP A 35 24.74 1.74 -9.17
C ASP A 35 24.95 0.34 -9.76
N GLN A 36 25.75 -0.52 -9.11
CA GLN A 36 26.16 -1.82 -9.65
C GLN A 36 25.01 -2.83 -9.66
N ILE A 37 24.67 -3.46 -10.80
CA ILE A 37 23.64 -4.51 -10.94
C ILE A 37 23.90 -5.61 -9.87
N PRO A 38 22.88 -6.10 -9.14
CA PRO A 38 23.16 -7.06 -8.08
C PRO A 38 23.59 -8.38 -8.74
N LYS A 39 24.60 -9.03 -8.17
CA LYS A 39 24.93 -10.41 -8.56
C LYS A 39 23.75 -11.31 -8.21
N ALA A 40 23.61 -12.44 -8.92
CA ALA A 40 22.63 -13.44 -8.57
C ALA A 40 22.79 -13.86 -7.08
N GLN A 41 21.69 -13.88 -6.32
CA GLN A 41 21.70 -14.13 -4.89
C GLN A 41 20.36 -14.76 -4.44
N GLY A 42 20.41 -15.87 -3.70
CA GLY A 42 19.21 -16.64 -3.40
C GLY A 42 18.51 -17.12 -4.68
N LEU A 43 17.22 -16.79 -4.84
CA LEU A 43 16.44 -17.08 -6.06
C LEU A 43 16.48 -15.95 -7.11
N TYR A 44 17.23 -14.87 -6.87
CA TYR A 44 17.42 -13.79 -7.84
C TYR A 44 18.50 -14.16 -8.87
N ASP A 45 18.14 -14.24 -10.15
CA ASP A 45 19.07 -14.14 -11.28
C ASP A 45 18.65 -12.96 -12.17
N PRO A 46 19.53 -11.96 -12.41
CA PRO A 46 19.28 -10.85 -13.34
C PRO A 46 18.82 -11.28 -14.76
N LYS A 47 19.10 -12.51 -15.19
CA LYS A 47 18.68 -13.06 -16.49
C LYS A 47 17.18 -13.40 -16.59
N HIS A 48 16.47 -13.42 -15.46
CA HIS A 48 15.04 -13.72 -15.39
C HIS A 48 14.16 -12.49 -15.13
N GLU A 49 14.74 -11.28 -15.12
CA GLU A 49 14.00 -10.02 -15.10
C GLU A 49 13.11 -9.93 -16.36
N SER A 50 11.80 -9.92 -16.17
CA SER A 50 10.81 -9.95 -17.26
C SER A 50 9.66 -8.99 -16.98
N ASP A 51 9.38 -8.14 -17.97
CA ASP A 51 8.58 -6.94 -17.81
C ASP A 51 7.22 -7.04 -18.48
N ALA A 52 6.15 -6.84 -17.69
CA ALA A 52 4.79 -6.66 -18.17
C ALA A 52 4.06 -5.67 -17.25
N CYS A 53 3.44 -4.62 -17.82
CA CYS A 53 3.05 -3.35 -17.18
C CYS A 53 4.21 -2.35 -17.01
N GLY A 54 3.84 -1.07 -16.84
CA GLY A 54 4.76 0.02 -16.43
C GLY A 54 4.22 0.74 -15.20
N VAL A 55 5.10 1.00 -14.21
CA VAL A 55 4.79 1.77 -13.00
C VAL A 55 5.85 2.84 -12.83
N GLY A 56 5.43 4.03 -12.40
CA GLY A 56 6.35 5.05 -11.96
C GLY A 56 5.67 6.12 -11.10
N ALA A 57 6.49 7.00 -10.53
CA ALA A 57 6.06 8.09 -9.69
C ALA A 57 6.98 9.30 -9.84
N VAL A 58 6.41 10.50 -9.78
CA VAL A 58 7.09 11.78 -9.75
C VAL A 58 6.62 12.52 -8.50
N MET A 59 7.54 13.06 -7.71
CA MET A 59 7.17 13.80 -6.48
C MET A 59 8.21 14.85 -6.09
N SER A 60 7.78 15.85 -5.33
CA SER A 60 8.66 16.69 -4.52
C SER A 60 8.77 16.08 -3.13
N MET A 61 9.99 15.77 -2.67
CA MET A 61 10.21 15.28 -1.30
C MET A 61 9.77 16.31 -0.26
N LYS A 62 10.01 17.60 -0.54
CA LYS A 62 9.60 18.76 0.29
C LYS A 62 8.11 19.13 0.17
N LYS A 63 7.28 18.25 -0.41
CA LYS A 63 5.82 18.42 -0.53
C LYS A 63 5.38 19.68 -1.31
N VAL A 64 6.26 20.20 -2.18
CA VAL A 64 5.94 21.35 -3.04
C VAL A 64 5.07 20.88 -4.19
N SER A 65 3.81 21.34 -4.24
CA SER A 65 2.91 21.05 -5.35
C SER A 65 3.32 21.83 -6.58
N SER A 66 3.41 21.18 -7.73
CA SER A 66 3.71 21.84 -9.00
C SER A 66 2.88 21.26 -10.15
N ARG A 67 2.77 22.04 -11.24
CA ARG A 67 2.21 21.54 -12.49
C ARG A 67 3.18 20.58 -13.20
N LYS A 68 4.50 20.78 -13.01
CA LYS A 68 5.57 19.95 -13.60
C LYS A 68 5.44 18.49 -13.19
N ILE A 69 5.11 18.20 -11.92
CA ILE A 69 4.90 16.84 -11.43
C ILE A 69 3.81 16.10 -12.21
N LEU A 70 2.75 16.78 -12.66
CA LEU A 70 1.71 16.17 -13.50
C LEU A 70 2.15 16.00 -14.96
N THR A 71 2.89 16.96 -15.54
CA THR A 71 3.38 16.82 -16.93
C THR A 71 4.44 15.74 -17.04
N ASP A 72 5.40 15.69 -16.10
CA ASP A 72 6.41 14.64 -16.02
C ASP A 72 5.77 13.25 -15.86
N ALA A 73 4.71 13.15 -15.04
CA ALA A 73 3.96 11.91 -14.87
C ALA A 73 3.17 11.51 -16.15
N CYS A 74 2.66 12.49 -16.92
CA CYS A 74 2.06 12.24 -18.22
C CYS A 74 3.09 11.70 -19.21
N ASP A 75 4.23 12.38 -19.35
CA ASP A 75 5.33 11.98 -20.24
C ASP A 75 5.86 10.60 -19.86
N MET A 76 6.01 10.32 -18.57
CA MET A 76 6.37 9.00 -18.04
C MET A 76 5.36 7.93 -18.44
N ALA A 77 4.05 8.18 -18.29
CA ALA A 77 3.02 7.23 -18.68
C ALA A 77 3.07 6.95 -20.20
N VAL A 78 3.18 8.01 -21.02
CA VAL A 78 3.29 7.91 -22.48
C VAL A 78 4.55 7.14 -22.91
N ARG A 79 5.71 7.45 -22.32
CA ARG A 79 6.98 6.77 -22.63
C ARG A 79 7.02 5.31 -22.21
N MET A 80 6.17 4.88 -21.26
CA MET A 80 6.01 3.46 -20.90
C MET A 80 4.94 2.72 -21.73
N THR A 81 4.38 3.32 -22.79
CA THR A 81 3.30 2.69 -23.60
C THR A 81 3.73 1.38 -24.25
N HIS A 82 5.02 1.18 -24.57
CA HIS A 82 5.54 -0.10 -25.09
C HIS A 82 5.44 -1.26 -24.10
N ARG A 83 5.16 -1.00 -22.82
CA ARG A 83 4.91 -2.00 -21.77
C ARG A 83 3.43 -2.34 -21.57
N GLY A 84 2.53 -1.61 -22.21
CA GLY A 84 1.10 -1.91 -22.24
C GLY A 84 0.75 -2.93 -23.33
N ALA A 85 -0.38 -3.62 -23.19
CA ALA A 85 -0.83 -4.50 -24.26
C ALA A 85 -1.42 -3.69 -25.42
N LYS A 86 -1.26 -4.20 -26.64
CA LYS A 86 -2.04 -3.73 -27.80
C LYS A 86 -3.33 -4.55 -27.89
N GLN A 87 -4.47 -3.88 -27.80
CA GLN A 87 -5.78 -4.49 -28.01
C GLN A 87 -6.09 -4.68 -29.49
N ALA A 88 -7.13 -5.46 -29.79
CA ALA A 88 -7.55 -5.77 -31.17
C ALA A 88 -7.99 -4.52 -31.95
N ASN A 89 -8.56 -3.52 -31.27
CA ASN A 89 -8.80 -2.20 -31.82
C ASN A 89 -7.66 -1.26 -31.43
N GLU A 90 -7.18 -0.46 -32.38
CA GLU A 90 -6.04 0.43 -32.13
C GLU A 90 -6.27 1.44 -31.00
N ASN A 91 -7.51 1.83 -30.67
CA ASN A 91 -7.83 2.87 -29.67
C ASN A 91 -8.35 2.35 -28.32
N ASP A 92 -8.50 1.04 -28.15
CA ASP A 92 -8.86 0.46 -26.84
C ASP A 92 -7.58 0.17 -26.02
N GLY A 93 -7.66 0.33 -24.70
CA GLY A 93 -6.53 0.13 -23.78
C GLY A 93 -6.92 -0.66 -22.53
N ASP A 94 -5.93 -1.33 -21.93
CA ASP A 94 -6.13 -2.30 -20.84
C ASP A 94 -6.49 -1.71 -19.48
N GLY A 95 -6.15 -0.44 -19.28
CA GLY A 95 -6.31 0.27 -18.03
C GLY A 95 -5.10 1.13 -17.70
N VAL A 96 -5.32 2.44 -17.58
CA VAL A 96 -4.30 3.41 -17.15
C VAL A 96 -4.88 4.30 -16.06
N GLY A 97 -4.04 4.76 -15.16
CA GLY A 97 -4.41 5.82 -14.23
C GLY A 97 -3.23 6.50 -13.57
N ILE A 98 -3.59 7.55 -12.83
CA ILE A 98 -2.72 8.39 -12.03
C ILE A 98 -3.36 8.58 -10.64
N MET A 99 -2.59 8.32 -9.59
CA MET A 99 -2.92 8.75 -8.22
C MET A 99 -2.15 10.04 -7.96
N LEU A 100 -2.86 11.07 -7.51
CA LEU A 100 -2.30 12.36 -7.12
C LEU A 100 -2.42 12.56 -5.62
N SER A 101 -1.53 13.37 -5.03
CA SER A 101 -1.89 14.13 -3.85
C SER A 101 -3.08 15.04 -4.17
N ILE A 102 -4.05 15.21 -3.27
CA ILE A 102 -5.26 16.00 -3.52
C ILE A 102 -4.90 17.44 -3.96
N PRO A 103 -5.35 17.90 -5.14
CA PRO A 103 -5.15 19.26 -5.62
C PRO A 103 -6.15 20.21 -4.95
N ASP A 104 -5.91 20.53 -3.67
CA ASP A 104 -6.81 21.31 -2.80
C ASP A 104 -7.24 22.66 -3.43
N GLU A 105 -6.30 23.42 -3.99
CA GLU A 105 -6.58 24.69 -4.68
C GLU A 105 -7.54 24.51 -5.87
N TYR A 106 -7.32 23.49 -6.69
CA TYR A 106 -8.19 23.18 -7.83
C TYR A 106 -9.60 22.80 -7.38
N PHE A 107 -9.71 22.00 -6.31
CA PHE A 107 -11.02 21.61 -5.77
C PHE A 107 -11.75 22.79 -5.14
N ARG A 108 -11.07 23.68 -4.41
CA ARG A 108 -11.68 24.95 -3.93
C ARG A 108 -12.17 25.84 -5.07
N ALA A 109 -11.46 25.87 -6.20
CA ALA A 109 -11.84 26.66 -7.36
C ALA A 109 -12.97 26.06 -8.21
N THR A 110 -13.26 24.75 -8.06
CA THR A 110 -14.21 24.03 -8.95
C THR A 110 -15.39 23.36 -8.24
N CYS A 111 -15.38 23.25 -6.91
CA CYS A 111 -16.52 22.75 -6.15
C CYS A 111 -17.54 23.86 -5.86
N PRO A 112 -18.86 23.61 -6.05
CA PRO A 112 -19.90 24.61 -5.76
C PRO A 112 -20.24 24.74 -4.26
N PHE A 113 -19.44 24.13 -3.38
CA PHE A 113 -19.63 24.08 -1.93
C PHE A 113 -18.29 24.32 -1.21
N ALA A 114 -18.36 24.87 0.00
CA ALA A 114 -17.18 25.15 0.80
C ALA A 114 -16.48 23.86 1.28
N LEU A 115 -15.16 23.81 1.11
CA LEU A 115 -14.32 22.72 1.62
C LEU A 115 -13.65 23.13 2.94
N PRO A 116 -13.65 22.28 3.98
CA PRO A 116 -12.77 22.41 5.15
C PRO A 116 -11.30 22.57 4.77
N ALA A 117 -10.43 22.86 5.75
CA ALA A 117 -8.98 22.87 5.54
C ALA A 117 -8.47 21.56 4.92
N ALA A 118 -7.37 21.62 4.16
CA ALA A 118 -6.75 20.44 3.57
C ALA A 118 -6.54 19.33 4.61
N THR A 119 -6.75 18.07 4.21
CA THR A 119 -6.74 16.87 5.06
C THR A 119 -7.84 16.77 6.14
N HIS A 120 -8.72 17.77 6.28
CA HIS A 120 -9.92 17.71 7.14
C HIS A 120 -11.20 17.38 6.34
N TYR A 121 -11.06 17.09 5.04
CA TYR A 121 -12.10 16.53 4.19
C TYR A 121 -11.53 15.35 3.39
N GLY A 122 -12.39 14.38 3.08
CA GLY A 122 -12.12 13.30 2.13
C GLY A 122 -12.64 13.66 0.74
N ALA A 123 -11.91 13.25 -0.29
CA ALA A 123 -12.38 13.30 -1.68
C ALA A 123 -12.30 11.90 -2.30
N GLY A 124 -13.26 11.57 -3.17
CA GLY A 124 -13.28 10.28 -3.84
C GLY A 124 -13.85 10.34 -5.25
N ASN A 125 -13.13 9.72 -6.19
CA ASN A 125 -13.62 9.47 -7.54
C ASN A 125 -14.41 8.15 -7.55
N ILE A 126 -15.64 8.20 -8.05
CA ILE A 126 -16.60 7.09 -8.04
C ILE A 126 -17.11 6.85 -9.45
N PHE A 127 -17.09 5.58 -9.85
CA PHE A 127 -17.76 5.07 -11.03
C PHE A 127 -19.18 4.67 -10.61
N LEU A 128 -20.20 5.36 -11.14
CA LEU A 128 -21.61 5.09 -10.90
C LEU A 128 -22.26 4.43 -12.13
N PRO A 129 -23.44 3.80 -11.97
CA PRO A 129 -24.23 3.31 -13.10
C PRO A 129 -24.59 4.42 -14.10
N GLN A 130 -24.66 4.07 -15.39
CA GLN A 130 -25.15 4.97 -16.44
C GLN A 130 -26.66 5.25 -16.29
N GLN A 131 -27.45 4.24 -15.92
CA GLN A 131 -28.90 4.38 -15.67
C GLN A 131 -29.15 5.33 -14.50
N ALA A 132 -30.00 6.34 -14.73
CA ALA A 132 -30.25 7.42 -13.76
C ALA A 132 -30.83 6.91 -12.43
N GLU A 133 -31.77 5.96 -12.49
CA GLU A 133 -32.43 5.38 -11.31
C GLU A 133 -31.44 4.61 -10.43
N SER A 134 -30.65 3.69 -11.02
CA SER A 134 -29.61 2.96 -10.31
C SER A 134 -28.53 3.89 -9.76
N ARG A 135 -28.17 4.96 -10.49
CA ARG A 135 -27.25 6.01 -10.03
C ARG A 135 -27.78 6.74 -8.81
N GLU A 136 -29.04 7.18 -8.83
CA GLU A 136 -29.67 7.87 -7.69
C GLU A 136 -29.76 6.95 -6.45
N ALA A 137 -30.11 5.68 -6.65
CA ALA A 137 -30.10 4.68 -5.59
C ALA A 137 -28.70 4.47 -4.98
N CYS A 138 -27.65 4.46 -5.82
CA CYS A 138 -26.26 4.37 -5.39
C CYS A 138 -25.81 5.62 -4.59
N VAL A 139 -26.17 6.82 -5.02
CA VAL A 139 -25.88 8.09 -4.31
C VAL A 139 -26.56 8.11 -2.94
N LYS A 140 -27.88 7.82 -2.88
CA LYS A 140 -28.64 7.75 -1.62
C LYS A 140 -28.12 6.64 -0.68
N LEU A 141 -27.61 5.53 -1.21
CA LEU A 141 -26.93 4.52 -0.39
C LEU A 141 -25.62 5.05 0.18
N PHE A 142 -24.81 5.72 -0.65
CA PHE A 142 -23.53 6.28 -0.23
C PHE A 142 -23.71 7.31 0.88
N GLU A 143 -24.64 8.24 0.73
CA GLU A 143 -24.95 9.28 1.73
C GLU A 143 -25.41 8.68 3.06
N ARG A 144 -26.34 7.71 3.04
CA ARG A 144 -26.78 7.01 4.27
C ARG A 144 -25.65 6.25 4.95
N MET A 145 -24.71 5.66 4.19
CA MET A 145 -23.53 5.01 4.79
C MET A 145 -22.56 6.05 5.35
N ALA A 146 -22.36 7.19 4.70
CA ALA A 146 -21.55 8.29 5.22
C ALA A 146 -22.09 8.79 6.58
N SER A 147 -23.37 9.16 6.67
CA SER A 147 -24.02 9.57 7.94
C SER A 147 -23.80 8.52 9.03
N LYS A 148 -24.04 7.24 8.72
CA LYS A 148 -23.93 6.11 9.65
C LYS A 148 -22.52 5.93 10.24
N TYR A 149 -21.47 6.33 9.53
CA TYR A 149 -20.07 6.28 10.01
C TYR A 149 -19.53 7.66 10.44
N GLY A 150 -20.41 8.63 10.69
CA GLY A 150 -20.05 9.94 11.23
C GLY A 150 -19.38 10.87 10.22
N LEU A 151 -19.73 10.74 8.94
CA LEU A 151 -19.31 11.64 7.87
C LEU A 151 -20.50 12.39 7.25
N LYS A 152 -20.32 13.69 7.03
CA LYS A 152 -21.25 14.52 6.27
C LYS A 152 -20.75 14.64 4.84
N VAL A 153 -21.61 14.27 3.87
CA VAL A 153 -21.34 14.59 2.46
C VAL A 153 -21.49 16.10 2.29
N LEU A 154 -20.41 16.76 1.84
CA LEU A 154 -20.37 18.19 1.54
C LEU A 154 -21.04 18.50 0.20
N GLY A 155 -20.91 17.55 -0.73
CA GLY A 155 -21.59 17.58 -2.03
C GLY A 155 -20.93 16.66 -3.05
N TRP A 156 -21.58 16.59 -4.21
CA TRP A 156 -21.11 15.83 -5.37
C TRP A 156 -20.75 16.80 -6.50
N ARG A 157 -19.56 16.64 -7.06
CA ARG A 157 -19.13 17.28 -8.31
C ARG A 157 -19.42 16.30 -9.44
N THR A 158 -20.49 16.56 -10.18
CA THR A 158 -21.07 15.61 -11.13
C THR A 158 -21.79 16.29 -12.31
N PRO A 159 -21.65 15.78 -13.55
CA PRO A 159 -20.64 14.81 -13.98
C PRO A 159 -19.22 15.38 -13.87
N LEU A 160 -18.18 14.54 -13.83
CA LEU A 160 -16.82 15.05 -14.04
C LEU A 160 -16.67 15.57 -15.49
N PRO A 161 -15.88 16.64 -15.70
CA PRO A 161 -15.58 17.12 -17.04
C PRO A 161 -14.60 16.15 -17.73
N VAL A 162 -15.10 15.41 -18.73
CA VAL A 162 -14.30 14.44 -19.50
C VAL A 162 -14.51 14.55 -21.01
N ASN A 163 -13.46 14.27 -21.78
CA ASN A 163 -13.51 14.19 -23.23
C ASN A 163 -13.74 12.74 -23.70
N ARG A 164 -15.01 12.36 -23.86
CA ARG A 164 -15.39 11.00 -24.28
C ARG A 164 -14.90 10.63 -25.69
N GLN A 165 -14.56 11.60 -26.53
CA GLN A 165 -14.19 11.39 -27.93
C GLN A 165 -12.85 10.65 -28.12
N VAL A 166 -11.97 10.65 -27.11
CA VAL A 166 -10.66 9.98 -27.20
C VAL A 166 -10.71 8.48 -26.93
N LEU A 167 -11.80 7.99 -26.33
CA LEU A 167 -11.95 6.59 -25.95
C LEU A 167 -12.17 5.69 -27.17
N GLY A 168 -11.61 4.48 -27.15
CA GLY A 168 -11.96 3.41 -28.09
C GLY A 168 -13.42 2.95 -27.94
N PRO A 169 -14.00 2.29 -28.97
CA PRO A 169 -15.42 1.95 -29.00
C PRO A 169 -15.81 0.97 -27.89
N TYR A 170 -14.92 0.05 -27.51
CA TYR A 170 -15.21 -0.85 -26.40
C TYR A 170 -15.19 -0.09 -25.06
N ALA A 171 -14.17 0.75 -24.83
CA ALA A 171 -14.08 1.61 -23.66
C ALA A 171 -15.29 2.55 -23.50
N GLN A 172 -15.80 3.14 -24.59
CA GLN A 172 -17.03 3.96 -24.57
C GLN A 172 -18.26 3.15 -24.19
N SER A 173 -18.38 1.90 -24.64
CA SER A 173 -19.55 1.06 -24.35
C SER A 173 -19.59 0.55 -22.90
N THR A 174 -18.43 0.49 -22.21
CA THR A 174 -18.30 0.10 -20.80
C THR A 174 -18.10 1.30 -19.86
N GLU A 175 -18.09 2.52 -20.38
CA GLU A 175 -17.81 3.74 -19.62
C GLU A 175 -18.80 3.94 -18.46
N PRO A 176 -18.34 4.08 -17.20
CA PRO A 176 -19.20 4.37 -16.07
C PRO A 176 -19.58 5.86 -16.04
N TYR A 177 -20.65 6.19 -15.31
CA TYR A 177 -20.96 7.59 -15.02
C TYR A 177 -20.01 8.10 -13.93
N LEU A 178 -19.15 9.06 -14.29
CA LEU A 178 -18.11 9.56 -13.40
C LEU A 178 -18.63 10.66 -12.46
N ALA A 179 -18.51 10.44 -11.16
CA ALA A 179 -18.82 11.41 -10.11
C ALA A 179 -17.68 11.54 -9.09
N GLN A 180 -17.55 12.72 -8.49
CA GLN A 180 -16.57 13.00 -7.43
C GLN A 180 -17.31 13.46 -6.18
N VAL A 181 -17.08 12.80 -5.05
CA VAL A 181 -17.74 13.09 -3.77
C VAL A 181 -16.77 13.70 -2.77
N PHE A 182 -17.27 14.62 -1.95
CA PHE A 182 -16.52 15.29 -0.90
C PHE A 182 -17.22 15.09 0.44
N LEU A 183 -16.46 14.74 1.48
CA LEU A 183 -16.99 14.47 2.82
C LEU A 183 -16.14 15.15 3.89
N ALA A 184 -16.73 15.48 5.02
CA ALA A 184 -16.03 15.88 6.23
C ALA A 184 -16.54 15.09 7.44
N GLU A 185 -15.84 15.17 8.57
CA GLU A 185 -16.39 14.67 9.83
C GLU A 185 -17.62 15.48 10.26
N GLY A 186 -18.65 14.78 10.73
CA GLY A 186 -19.95 15.36 11.06
C GLY A 186 -21.07 14.37 10.72
N VAL A 187 -22.26 14.55 11.28
CA VAL A 187 -23.42 13.73 10.92
C VAL A 187 -24.21 14.49 9.85
N GLY A 188 -24.74 13.77 8.85
CA GLY A 188 -25.75 14.33 7.95
C GLY A 188 -27.05 14.66 8.69
N GLU A 189 -27.88 15.50 8.10
CA GLU A 189 -29.24 15.70 8.57
C GLU A 189 -30.09 14.52 8.07
N ASP A 190 -30.06 13.42 8.84
CA ASP A 190 -30.88 12.23 8.56
C ASP A 190 -32.34 12.51 8.95
N GLU A 191 -33.16 12.95 7.99
CA GLU A 191 -34.61 12.73 8.06
C GLU A 191 -34.87 11.21 8.06
N ASP A 192 -35.85 10.77 8.87
CA ASP A 192 -36.23 9.36 9.09
C ASP A 192 -35.17 8.44 9.74
N GLY A 193 -34.90 8.71 11.02
CA GLY A 193 -34.28 7.77 11.96
C GLY A 193 -35.12 6.53 12.28
N GLN A 194 -35.45 5.71 11.27
CA GLN A 194 -35.95 4.33 11.39
C GLN A 194 -35.98 3.61 10.03
N SER A 195 -34.85 3.03 9.61
CA SER A 195 -34.85 2.01 8.56
C SER A 195 -33.97 0.80 8.92
N SER A 196 -34.55 -0.39 8.79
CA SER A 196 -33.87 -1.67 9.01
C SER A 196 -32.99 -2.02 7.81
N ASP A 197 -31.69 -2.30 8.06
CA ASP A 197 -30.70 -2.70 7.05
C ASP A 197 -31.24 -3.94 6.28
N PRO A 198 -31.58 -3.82 4.98
CA PRO A 198 -32.15 -4.94 4.22
C PRO A 198 -31.14 -6.09 4.18
N GLY A 199 -31.48 -7.20 4.81
CA GLY A 199 -30.50 -8.22 5.20
C GLY A 199 -29.75 -8.84 4.02
N LEU A 200 -28.48 -8.45 3.86
CA LEU A 200 -27.52 -8.97 2.90
C LEU A 200 -27.55 -10.51 2.83
N HIS A 201 -28.12 -11.07 1.76
CA HIS A 201 -28.06 -12.50 1.44
C HIS A 201 -27.79 -12.68 -0.06
N ARG A 202 -26.54 -12.54 -0.49
CA ARG A 202 -26.12 -13.12 -1.77
C ARG A 202 -26.06 -14.63 -1.61
N GLY A 203 -26.96 -15.32 -2.30
CA GLY A 203 -27.18 -16.75 -2.13
C GLY A 203 -26.06 -17.60 -2.71
N ARG A 204 -25.15 -18.09 -1.86
CA ARG A 204 -24.46 -19.38 -2.07
C ARG A 204 -24.25 -20.13 -0.75
N ARG A 205 -25.37 -20.56 -0.15
CA ARG A 205 -25.36 -21.62 0.88
C ARG A 205 -24.82 -22.92 0.26
N ARG A 206 -23.50 -23.12 0.31
CA ARG A 206 -22.95 -24.49 0.37
C ARG A 206 -23.47 -25.08 1.69
N LYS A 207 -24.10 -26.25 1.62
CA LYS A 207 -24.56 -26.97 2.82
C LYS A 207 -23.35 -27.49 3.59
N ALA A 208 -22.79 -26.67 4.48
CA ALA A 208 -22.02 -27.19 5.61
C ALA A 208 -23.02 -27.95 6.51
N ALA A 209 -22.82 -29.26 6.66
CA ALA A 209 -23.68 -30.09 7.48
C ALA A 209 -23.39 -29.86 8.97
N GLY A 210 -24.46 -29.77 9.77
CA GLY A 210 -24.45 -30.02 11.22
C GLY A 210 -23.44 -29.24 12.07
N LEU A 211 -23.83 -28.06 12.55
CA LEU A 211 -23.48 -27.56 13.89
C LEU A 211 -24.46 -26.45 14.29
N SER A 212 -25.22 -26.69 15.36
CA SER A 212 -26.24 -25.76 15.88
C SER A 212 -25.60 -24.70 16.77
N GLY A 213 -25.14 -23.61 16.17
CA GLY A 213 -24.72 -22.39 16.88
C GLY A 213 -25.88 -21.41 17.06
N GLY A 214 -26.00 -20.81 18.24
CA GLY A 214 -27.07 -19.86 18.56
C GLY A 214 -27.06 -18.59 17.70
N LYS A 215 -28.23 -18.00 17.44
CA LYS A 215 -28.34 -16.69 16.77
C LYS A 215 -27.75 -15.60 17.67
N MET A 216 -26.54 -15.13 17.37
CA MET A 216 -26.02 -13.91 17.99
C MET A 216 -26.92 -12.71 17.65
N PRO A 217 -27.16 -11.78 18.59
CA PRO A 217 -27.96 -10.60 18.35
C PRO A 217 -27.23 -9.64 17.39
N LYS A 218 -27.92 -9.21 16.33
CA LYS A 218 -27.39 -8.25 15.36
C LYS A 218 -27.27 -6.83 15.97
N ARG A 219 -26.23 -6.57 16.77
CA ARG A 219 -25.93 -5.22 17.29
C ARG A 219 -25.82 -4.24 16.13
N GLN A 220 -26.64 -3.20 16.09
CA GLN A 220 -26.55 -2.13 15.09
C GLN A 220 -25.32 -1.26 15.39
N VAL A 221 -24.65 -0.75 14.35
CA VAL A 221 -23.56 0.23 14.56
C VAL A 221 -24.18 1.54 15.03
N SER A 222 -23.75 2.04 16.17
CA SER A 222 -24.09 3.34 16.70
C SER A 222 -23.05 4.38 16.29
N LEU A 223 -23.43 5.66 16.19
CA LEU A 223 -22.47 6.76 16.07
C LEU A 223 -21.42 6.74 17.21
N LYS A 224 -21.80 6.24 18.40
CA LYS A 224 -20.88 6.05 19.53
C LYS A 224 -19.75 5.04 19.27
N ASP A 225 -19.95 4.10 18.33
CA ASP A 225 -18.93 3.10 17.97
C ASP A 225 -17.85 3.69 17.02
N VAL A 226 -18.04 4.92 16.51
CA VAL A 226 -17.12 5.57 15.55
C VAL A 226 -16.61 6.94 15.99
N THR A 227 -16.99 7.44 17.17
CA THR A 227 -16.54 8.75 17.68
C THR A 227 -15.03 8.83 17.90
N THR A 228 -14.39 7.71 18.27
CA THR A 228 -12.93 7.62 18.51
C THR A 228 -12.11 7.46 17.23
N LEU A 229 -12.75 7.18 16.09
CA LEU A 229 -12.08 6.97 14.82
C LEU A 229 -11.77 8.31 14.13
N GLY A 230 -10.59 8.41 13.52
CA GLY A 230 -10.25 9.54 12.66
C GLY A 230 -10.87 9.44 11.27
N LEU A 231 -10.83 10.54 10.53
CA LEU A 231 -11.40 10.69 9.17
C LEU A 231 -11.03 9.54 8.21
N GLU A 232 -9.75 9.13 8.13
CA GLU A 232 -9.32 8.03 7.24
C GLU A 232 -10.02 6.69 7.56
N ALA A 233 -10.18 6.34 8.84
CA ALA A 233 -10.91 5.15 9.26
C ALA A 233 -12.39 5.22 8.88
N LYS A 234 -13.03 6.38 9.09
CA LYS A 234 -14.45 6.60 8.73
C LYS A 234 -14.67 6.52 7.21
N LEU A 235 -13.75 7.08 6.42
CA LEU A 235 -13.77 6.99 4.95
C LEU A 235 -13.60 5.54 4.48
N PHE A 236 -12.66 4.78 5.07
CA PHE A 236 -12.50 3.34 4.83
C PHE A 236 -13.80 2.57 5.12
N LEU A 237 -14.39 2.75 6.32
CA LEU A 237 -15.62 2.06 6.70
C LEU A 237 -16.78 2.41 5.75
N THR A 238 -16.93 3.68 5.39
CA THR A 238 -17.94 4.13 4.42
C THR A 238 -17.75 3.47 3.07
N ARG A 239 -16.52 3.51 2.52
CA ARG A 239 -16.17 2.88 1.24
C ARG A 239 -16.51 1.39 1.25
N ARG A 240 -16.07 0.66 2.28
CA ARG A 240 -16.31 -0.78 2.45
C ARG A 240 -17.79 -1.12 2.58
N ALA A 241 -18.53 -0.38 3.41
CA ALA A 241 -19.96 -0.62 3.64
C ALA A 241 -20.80 -0.39 2.38
N VAL A 242 -20.40 0.56 1.52
CA VAL A 242 -21.03 0.82 0.22
C VAL A 242 -20.65 -0.24 -0.81
N SER A 243 -19.36 -0.56 -1.01
CA SER A 243 -18.91 -1.58 -1.98
C SER A 243 -19.62 -2.93 -1.80
N LEU A 244 -19.87 -3.34 -0.55
CA LEU A 244 -20.54 -4.61 -0.24
C LEU A 244 -22.06 -4.58 -0.45
N ARG A 245 -22.67 -3.39 -0.54
CA ARG A 245 -24.13 -3.19 -0.69
C ARG A 245 -24.55 -2.80 -2.11
N ALA A 246 -23.68 -2.14 -2.88
CA ALA A 246 -23.92 -1.80 -4.29
C ALA A 246 -22.72 -2.20 -5.16
N SER A 247 -22.83 -3.35 -5.84
CA SER A 247 -21.78 -3.81 -6.76
C SER A 247 -21.83 -3.15 -8.14
N GLU A 248 -22.85 -2.30 -8.40
CA GLU A 248 -22.99 -1.56 -9.66
C GLU A 248 -22.17 -0.25 -9.67
N LEU A 249 -21.64 0.15 -8.52
CA LEU A 249 -20.71 1.27 -8.37
C LEU A 249 -19.31 0.77 -7.99
N PHE A 250 -18.29 1.56 -8.30
CA PHE A 250 -16.92 1.29 -7.87
C PHE A 250 -16.22 2.55 -7.39
N ILE A 251 -15.72 2.52 -6.15
CA ILE A 251 -15.00 3.64 -5.53
C ILE A 251 -13.51 3.48 -5.84
N CYS A 252 -12.97 4.38 -6.66
CA CYS A 252 -11.57 4.36 -7.11
C CYS A 252 -10.61 4.78 -6.00
N SER A 253 -10.96 5.86 -5.29
CA SER A 253 -10.29 6.38 -4.11
C SER A 253 -11.34 7.00 -3.18
N LEU A 254 -11.08 7.04 -1.88
CA LEU A 254 -11.86 7.83 -0.91
C LEU A 254 -10.97 8.15 0.30
N ASN A 255 -10.09 9.14 0.16
CA ASN A 255 -9.04 9.47 1.14
C ASN A 255 -9.03 10.99 1.41
N SER A 256 -8.38 11.44 2.48
CA SER A 256 -8.18 12.88 2.79
C SER A 256 -6.88 13.48 2.24
N ARG A 257 -6.04 12.65 1.58
CA ARG A 257 -4.72 13.07 1.07
C ARG A 257 -4.45 12.72 -0.39
N THR A 258 -5.05 11.67 -0.92
CA THR A 258 -4.81 11.20 -2.30
C THR A 258 -6.10 10.98 -3.07
N ILE A 259 -6.04 11.13 -4.40
CA ILE A 259 -7.17 10.91 -5.31
C ILE A 259 -6.70 10.23 -6.59
N THR A 260 -7.46 9.24 -7.07
CA THR A 260 -7.08 8.42 -8.23
C THR A 260 -7.98 8.70 -9.43
N TYR A 261 -7.37 9.13 -10.54
CA TYR A 261 -7.99 9.29 -11.86
C TYR A 261 -7.54 8.12 -12.73
N LYS A 262 -8.46 7.24 -13.14
CA LYS A 262 -8.12 6.02 -13.89
C LYS A 262 -9.26 5.58 -14.78
N GLY A 263 -8.97 4.75 -15.78
CA GLY A 263 -9.99 4.23 -16.67
C GLY A 263 -9.45 3.31 -17.75
N GLN A 264 -10.32 2.94 -18.67
CA GLN A 264 -10.05 1.97 -19.72
C GLN A 264 -9.60 2.68 -21.01
N PHE A 265 -8.37 3.16 -21.01
CA PHE A 265 -7.79 3.91 -22.13
C PHE A 265 -6.25 3.74 -22.14
N LYS A 266 -5.60 4.21 -23.19
CA LYS A 266 -4.14 4.22 -23.36
C LYS A 266 -3.46 5.31 -22.51
N PRO A 267 -2.11 5.27 -22.34
CA PRO A 267 -1.40 6.28 -21.57
C PRO A 267 -1.50 7.72 -22.12
N ASP A 268 -1.44 7.89 -23.43
CA ASP A 268 -1.62 9.17 -24.13
C ASP A 268 -3.04 9.73 -24.02
N GLN A 269 -4.04 8.86 -23.84
CA GLN A 269 -5.44 9.25 -23.69
C GLN A 269 -5.80 9.73 -22.27
N LEU A 270 -5.02 9.40 -21.22
CA LEU A 270 -5.35 9.70 -19.82
C LEU A 270 -5.62 11.20 -19.57
N PHE A 271 -4.67 12.04 -19.98
CA PHE A 271 -4.73 13.49 -19.77
C PHE A 271 -5.71 14.16 -20.72
N GLU A 272 -5.91 13.62 -21.92
CA GLU A 272 -6.93 14.12 -22.84
C GLU A 272 -8.35 13.78 -22.40
N TYR A 273 -8.56 12.61 -21.77
CA TYR A 273 -9.85 12.19 -21.25
C TYR A 273 -10.25 12.99 -20.01
N TYR A 274 -9.41 13.09 -18.97
CA TYR A 274 -9.73 13.83 -17.74
C TYR A 274 -9.34 15.31 -17.84
N LEU A 275 -10.31 16.18 -18.09
CA LEU A 275 -10.06 17.61 -18.26
C LEU A 275 -9.52 18.30 -16.99
N ASP A 276 -9.82 17.74 -15.81
CA ASP A 276 -9.19 18.10 -14.53
C ASP A 276 -7.65 18.06 -14.61
N LEU A 277 -7.09 17.05 -15.29
CA LEU A 277 -5.64 16.86 -15.43
C LEU A 277 -5.00 17.85 -16.42
N LYS A 278 -5.80 18.60 -17.20
CA LYS A 278 -5.34 19.65 -18.12
C LYS A 278 -5.40 21.06 -17.51
N ALA A 279 -6.12 21.26 -16.41
CA ALA A 279 -6.23 22.56 -15.76
C ALA A 279 -4.86 23.04 -15.22
N PRO A 280 -4.38 24.25 -15.56
CA PRO A 280 -3.10 24.78 -15.06
C PRO A 280 -2.98 24.79 -13.53
N GLN A 281 -4.08 25.12 -12.85
CA GLN A 281 -4.23 25.13 -11.40
C GLN A 281 -4.34 23.72 -10.76
N CYS A 282 -4.42 22.66 -11.55
CA CYS A 282 -4.33 21.28 -11.06
C CYS A 282 -2.84 20.93 -10.85
N THR A 283 -2.39 21.08 -9.60
CA THR A 283 -1.02 20.83 -9.14
C THR A 283 -1.02 19.76 -8.05
N ALA A 284 0.06 18.98 -7.97
CA ALA A 284 0.25 17.94 -6.96
C ALA A 284 1.73 17.91 -6.54
N TYR A 285 2.01 17.47 -5.31
CA TYR A 285 3.38 17.19 -4.85
C TYR A 285 3.78 15.72 -5.07
N LEU A 286 2.82 14.87 -5.40
CA LEU A 286 3.01 13.45 -5.71
C LEU A 286 2.07 13.05 -6.84
N ALA A 287 2.62 12.35 -7.83
CA ALA A 287 1.91 11.62 -8.87
C ALA A 287 2.46 10.19 -8.97
N ILE A 288 1.60 9.17 -8.95
CA ILE A 288 1.95 7.77 -9.22
C ILE A 288 1.15 7.32 -10.44
N VAL A 289 1.83 6.92 -11.51
CA VAL A 289 1.21 6.44 -12.76
C VAL A 289 1.38 4.93 -12.92
N HIS A 290 0.38 4.31 -13.54
CA HIS A 290 0.42 2.90 -13.88
C HIS A 290 -0.23 2.66 -15.24
N SER A 291 0.46 1.93 -16.11
CA SER A 291 -0.07 1.37 -17.37
C SER A 291 -0.14 -0.15 -17.26
N ARG A 292 -1.36 -0.70 -17.35
CA ARG A 292 -1.60 -2.14 -17.17
C ARG A 292 -1.39 -2.92 -18.47
N PHE A 293 -0.87 -4.13 -18.34
CA PHE A 293 -0.90 -5.19 -19.33
C PHE A 293 -1.84 -6.29 -18.80
N SER A 294 -2.76 -6.75 -19.64
CA SER A 294 -3.82 -7.68 -19.31
C SER A 294 -3.73 -8.90 -20.21
N THR A 295 -3.66 -10.08 -19.61
CA THR A 295 -3.84 -11.36 -20.33
C THR A 295 -5.31 -11.64 -20.67
N ASN A 296 -6.26 -10.84 -20.16
CA ASN A 296 -7.69 -10.96 -20.44
C ASN A 296 -8.09 -10.13 -21.68
N SER A 297 -8.84 -10.74 -22.61
CA SER A 297 -9.41 -10.11 -23.80
C SER A 297 -10.50 -9.06 -23.53
N PHE A 298 -10.97 -8.94 -22.29
CA PHE A 298 -12.00 -7.99 -21.87
C PHE A 298 -11.47 -7.11 -20.74
N PRO A 299 -10.86 -5.95 -21.05
CA PRO A 299 -10.46 -4.98 -20.03
C PRO A 299 -11.67 -4.35 -19.32
N SER A 300 -11.46 -3.83 -18.11
CA SER A 300 -12.52 -3.19 -17.33
C SER A 300 -12.01 -2.00 -16.52
N TRP A 301 -12.79 -0.91 -16.52
CA TRP A 301 -12.48 0.37 -15.86
C TRP A 301 -12.01 0.22 -14.40
N ASN A 302 -12.68 -0.62 -13.61
CA ASN A 302 -12.37 -0.82 -12.19
C ASN A 302 -11.02 -1.54 -11.94
N ARG A 303 -10.51 -2.31 -12.92
CA ARG A 303 -9.24 -3.05 -12.85
C ARG A 303 -8.02 -2.23 -13.28
N ALA A 304 -8.22 -1.03 -13.83
CA ALA A 304 -7.13 -0.08 -14.01
C ALA A 304 -6.47 0.24 -12.66
N HIS A 305 -5.17 0.49 -12.67
CA HIS A 305 -4.41 0.99 -11.53
C HIS A 305 -4.28 2.52 -11.60
N PRO A 306 -3.76 3.20 -10.56
CA PRO A 306 -3.53 2.70 -9.20
C PRO A 306 -4.80 2.24 -8.47
N PHE A 307 -4.63 1.57 -7.33
CA PHE A 307 -5.71 1.34 -6.37
C PHE A 307 -5.75 2.45 -5.31
N ARG A 308 -6.09 2.17 -4.04
CA ARG A 308 -6.32 3.20 -3.02
C ARG A 308 -5.05 3.58 -2.28
N ARG A 309 -4.10 2.64 -2.15
CA ARG A 309 -2.79 2.81 -1.51
C ARG A 309 -1.63 2.36 -2.39
N ILE A 310 -1.83 1.41 -3.32
CA ILE A 310 -0.74 0.83 -4.13
C ILE A 310 -0.90 0.94 -5.66
N ALA A 311 0.23 0.95 -6.35
CA ALA A 311 0.40 0.63 -7.75
C ALA A 311 1.38 -0.56 -7.85
N HIS A 312 0.97 -1.66 -8.49
CA HIS A 312 1.71 -2.93 -8.49
C HIS A 312 2.06 -3.34 -9.91
N ASN A 313 3.35 -3.40 -10.21
CA ASN A 313 3.89 -3.97 -11.43
C ASN A 313 4.32 -5.41 -11.13
N GLY A 314 3.57 -6.41 -11.59
CA GLY A 314 3.83 -7.78 -11.19
C GLY A 314 2.63 -8.72 -11.29
N GLU A 315 2.75 -9.87 -10.64
CA GLU A 315 1.68 -10.87 -10.48
C GLU A 315 1.89 -11.62 -9.15
N ILE A 316 0.86 -11.69 -8.32
CA ILE A 316 0.92 -12.36 -7.01
C ILE A 316 0.62 -13.85 -7.20
N ASN A 317 1.67 -14.68 -7.23
CA ASN A 317 1.54 -16.11 -7.52
C ASN A 317 1.03 -16.95 -6.32
N THR A 318 1.04 -16.40 -5.10
CA THR A 318 0.44 -17.04 -3.91
C THR A 318 -1.05 -16.73 -3.68
N LEU A 319 -1.71 -16.04 -4.63
CA LEU A 319 -3.02 -15.41 -4.46
C LEU A 319 -4.11 -16.28 -3.79
N GLU A 320 -4.34 -17.51 -4.26
CA GLU A 320 -5.39 -18.37 -3.70
C GLU A 320 -5.08 -18.81 -2.26
N GLY A 321 -3.80 -18.99 -1.93
CA GLY A 321 -3.36 -19.22 -0.55
C GLY A 321 -3.70 -18.00 0.32
N ASN A 322 -3.27 -16.82 -0.11
CA ASN A 322 -3.49 -15.57 0.62
C ASN A 322 -4.99 -15.26 0.78
N ARG A 323 -5.82 -15.47 -0.26
CA ARG A 323 -7.28 -15.29 -0.18
C ARG A 323 -7.91 -16.20 0.86
N ASN A 324 -7.55 -17.49 0.88
CA ASN A 324 -8.07 -18.44 1.86
C ASN A 324 -7.64 -18.07 3.28
N GLN A 325 -6.41 -17.60 3.45
CA GLN A 325 -5.85 -17.15 4.72
C GLN A 325 -6.50 -15.86 5.24
N VAL A 326 -6.78 -14.89 4.37
CA VAL A 326 -7.58 -13.69 4.69
C VAL A 326 -8.99 -14.10 5.13
N ARG A 327 -9.69 -14.93 4.35
CA ARG A 327 -11.04 -15.42 4.68
C ARG A 327 -11.10 -16.19 6.00
N ALA A 328 -10.04 -16.92 6.36
CA ALA A 328 -9.95 -17.58 7.67
C ALA A 328 -9.79 -16.56 8.82
N ARG A 329 -9.06 -15.47 8.61
CA ARG A 329 -8.85 -14.40 9.61
C ARG A 329 -10.03 -13.46 9.78
N GLU A 330 -10.89 -13.31 8.77
CA GLU A 330 -12.13 -12.52 8.87
C GLU A 330 -12.95 -12.92 10.11
N ALA A 331 -13.11 -14.23 10.34
CA ALA A 331 -13.81 -14.74 11.53
C ALA A 331 -13.14 -14.36 12.87
N LEU A 332 -11.81 -14.21 12.89
CA LEU A 332 -11.05 -13.80 14.08
C LEU A 332 -11.08 -12.28 14.32
N MET A 333 -11.24 -11.49 13.24
CA MET A 333 -11.28 -10.03 13.30
C MET A 333 -12.68 -9.45 13.59
N ALA A 334 -13.74 -10.26 13.46
CA ALA A 334 -15.14 -9.81 13.51
C ALA A 334 -15.50 -8.97 14.75
N ASP A 335 -15.00 -9.34 15.92
CA ASP A 335 -15.29 -8.68 17.21
C ASP A 335 -14.11 -7.84 17.76
N SER A 336 -13.22 -7.39 16.88
CA SER A 336 -12.10 -6.51 17.26
C SER A 336 -12.57 -5.12 17.70
N ASP A 337 -12.01 -4.62 18.80
CA ASP A 337 -12.22 -3.28 19.35
C ASP A 337 -11.47 -2.17 18.59
N VAL A 338 -10.51 -2.56 17.74
CA VAL A 338 -9.59 -1.69 16.97
C VAL A 338 -10.32 -0.67 16.08
N PHE A 339 -11.58 -0.93 15.70
CA PHE A 339 -12.46 0.02 15.01
C PHE A 339 -13.54 0.62 15.93
N GLY A 340 -13.20 0.97 17.17
CA GLY A 340 -14.09 1.69 18.10
C GLY A 340 -15.29 0.89 18.62
N GLY A 341 -15.28 -0.45 18.42
CA GLY A 341 -16.43 -1.33 18.70
C GLY A 341 -17.35 -1.55 17.50
N VAL A 342 -17.00 -1.07 16.31
CA VAL A 342 -17.63 -1.49 15.05
C VAL A 342 -17.31 -2.96 14.78
N ASN A 343 -18.32 -3.82 14.90
CA ASN A 343 -18.22 -5.22 14.48
C ASN A 343 -17.90 -5.31 12.98
N LEU A 344 -16.77 -5.95 12.66
CA LEU A 344 -16.17 -6.01 11.33
C LEU A 344 -16.81 -7.06 10.41
N GLU A 345 -17.61 -7.99 10.94
CA GLU A 345 -18.32 -9.02 10.16
C GLU A 345 -19.11 -8.42 8.98
N LYS A 346 -19.67 -7.22 9.18
CA LYS A 346 -20.46 -6.46 8.19
C LYS A 346 -19.64 -5.85 7.06
N PHE A 347 -18.32 -5.97 7.12
CA PHE A 347 -17.35 -5.43 6.18
C PHE A 347 -16.55 -6.55 5.48
N PHE A 348 -16.97 -7.81 5.61
CA PHE A 348 -16.40 -8.96 4.92
C PHE A 348 -17.32 -9.46 3.78
N PRO A 349 -16.78 -10.14 2.74
CA PRO A 349 -15.38 -10.51 2.56
C PRO A 349 -14.49 -9.34 2.12
N VAL A 350 -13.22 -9.34 2.55
CA VAL A 350 -12.21 -8.32 2.24
C VAL A 350 -11.95 -8.23 0.73
N ASP A 351 -12.03 -9.34 0.01
CA ASP A 351 -11.69 -9.44 -1.41
C ASP A 351 -12.70 -8.85 -2.41
N GLU A 352 -13.88 -8.43 -1.95
CA GLU A 352 -14.97 -7.86 -2.77
C GLU A 352 -15.43 -8.80 -3.93
N ASP A 353 -15.03 -10.08 -3.94
CA ASP A 353 -15.23 -11.14 -4.96
C ASP A 353 -14.88 -10.79 -6.44
N ILE A 354 -14.59 -9.53 -6.78
CA ILE A 354 -14.53 -9.00 -8.17
C ILE A 354 -13.12 -8.48 -8.56
N GLY A 355 -12.23 -8.31 -7.59
CA GLY A 355 -10.91 -7.70 -7.75
C GLY A 355 -9.87 -8.52 -8.55
N SER A 356 -8.80 -7.83 -8.96
CA SER A 356 -7.52 -8.49 -9.33
C SER A 356 -6.75 -8.94 -8.09
N ASP A 357 -5.68 -9.70 -8.30
CA ASP A 357 -4.68 -10.05 -7.28
C ASP A 357 -4.21 -8.83 -6.47
N SER A 358 -3.90 -7.77 -7.19
CA SER A 358 -3.37 -6.49 -6.73
C SER A 358 -4.43 -5.65 -6.02
N ALA A 359 -5.71 -5.80 -6.38
CA ALA A 359 -6.82 -5.16 -5.69
C ALA A 359 -7.07 -5.81 -4.31
N LEU A 360 -6.88 -7.13 -4.20
CA LEU A 360 -6.97 -7.83 -2.93
C LEU A 360 -5.80 -7.42 -2.00
N LEU A 361 -4.57 -7.34 -2.50
CA LEU A 361 -3.45 -6.82 -1.72
C LEU A 361 -3.73 -5.38 -1.23
N ASP A 362 -4.22 -4.48 -2.10
CA ASP A 362 -4.61 -3.12 -1.71
C ASP A 362 -5.69 -3.10 -0.62
N ASN A 363 -6.73 -3.94 -0.73
CA ASN A 363 -7.80 -4.06 0.28
C ASN A 363 -7.27 -4.53 1.65
N VAL A 364 -6.32 -5.47 1.67
CA VAL A 364 -5.67 -5.98 2.90
C VAL A 364 -4.76 -4.91 3.51
N VAL A 365 -3.97 -4.22 2.69
CA VAL A 365 -3.13 -3.09 3.11
C VAL A 365 -3.99 -1.98 3.73
N GLU A 366 -5.10 -1.63 3.08
CA GLU A 366 -6.01 -0.58 3.57
C GLU A 366 -6.72 -0.99 4.88
N LEU A 367 -7.13 -2.26 5.03
CA LEU A 367 -7.70 -2.80 6.28
C LEU A 367 -6.72 -2.71 7.46
N LEU A 368 -5.44 -3.02 7.24
CA LEU A 368 -4.41 -2.95 8.28
C LEU A 368 -3.96 -1.51 8.59
N LEU A 369 -4.11 -0.59 7.64
CA LEU A 369 -3.76 0.83 7.81
C LEU A 369 -4.90 1.64 8.45
N ALA A 370 -6.16 1.35 8.11
CA ALA A 370 -7.32 2.16 8.47
C ALA A 370 -7.46 2.49 9.98
N PRO A 371 -7.13 1.61 10.94
CA PRO A 371 -7.17 1.95 12.37
C PRO A 371 -6.19 3.04 12.81
N GLY A 372 -5.16 3.34 12.01
CA GLY A 372 -4.12 4.33 12.35
C GLY A 372 -3.09 3.87 13.38
N ASN A 373 -3.10 2.60 13.80
CA ASN A 373 -2.12 2.03 14.75
C ASN A 373 -0.87 1.41 14.08
N ARG A 374 -0.85 1.39 12.74
CA ARG A 374 0.29 0.97 11.90
C ARG A 374 0.58 2.04 10.86
N GLU A 375 1.82 2.08 10.40
CA GLU A 375 2.24 2.91 9.27
C GLU A 375 2.26 2.08 7.99
N LEU A 376 2.08 2.72 6.82
CA LEU A 376 2.00 2.01 5.55
C LEU A 376 3.26 1.18 5.25
N ALA A 377 4.46 1.69 5.55
CA ALA A 377 5.70 0.93 5.40
C ALA A 377 5.79 -0.29 6.34
N GLU A 378 5.26 -0.21 7.58
CA GLU A 378 5.13 -1.37 8.48
C GLU A 378 4.23 -2.45 7.85
N VAL A 379 3.09 -2.05 7.29
CA VAL A 379 2.13 -2.95 6.65
C VAL A 379 2.71 -3.60 5.38
N ILE A 380 3.44 -2.84 4.55
CA ILE A 380 4.12 -3.38 3.37
C ILE A 380 5.24 -4.34 3.78
N MET A 381 6.00 -4.07 4.86
CA MET A 381 6.99 -5.02 5.39
C MET A 381 6.36 -6.31 5.93
N MET A 382 5.09 -6.30 6.36
CA MET A 382 4.36 -7.51 6.74
C MET A 382 3.91 -8.31 5.50
N ALA A 383 3.35 -7.63 4.50
CA ALA A 383 2.77 -8.27 3.31
C ALA A 383 3.83 -8.74 2.29
N VAL A 384 4.89 -7.94 2.08
CA VAL A 384 5.99 -8.19 1.15
C VAL A 384 7.33 -8.20 1.93
N PRO A 385 7.58 -9.21 2.79
CA PRO A 385 8.77 -9.25 3.62
C PRO A 385 10.02 -9.66 2.83
N GLU A 386 11.18 -9.08 3.18
CA GLU A 386 12.48 -9.50 2.63
C GLU A 386 12.79 -10.97 2.97
N ALA A 387 13.68 -11.60 2.20
CA ALA A 387 14.11 -12.98 2.49
C ALA A 387 14.86 -13.02 3.82
N TRP A 388 14.24 -13.61 4.86
CA TRP A 388 14.71 -13.48 6.25
C TRP A 388 15.11 -14.80 6.90
N GLN A 389 14.51 -15.93 6.49
CA GLN A 389 14.71 -17.23 7.16
C GLN A 389 16.20 -17.64 7.17
N ASN A 390 16.82 -17.65 5.98
CA ASN A 390 18.18 -18.16 5.78
C ASN A 390 19.22 -17.02 5.64
N ALA A 391 18.86 -15.78 5.97
CA ALA A 391 19.76 -14.63 5.85
C ALA A 391 20.77 -14.63 7.03
N GLU A 392 22.00 -15.09 6.80
CA GLU A 392 23.01 -15.25 7.86
C GLU A 392 23.29 -13.96 8.63
N HIS A 393 23.51 -12.84 7.92
CA HIS A 393 23.90 -11.56 8.50
C HIS A 393 22.72 -10.63 8.86
N MET A 394 21.51 -11.18 9.04
CA MET A 394 20.34 -10.39 9.45
C MET A 394 20.34 -10.12 10.97
N GLU A 395 20.13 -8.87 11.36
CA GLU A 395 20.08 -8.41 12.75
C GLU A 395 18.99 -9.16 13.55
N PRO A 396 19.24 -9.54 14.82
CA PRO A 396 18.31 -10.37 15.61
C PRO A 396 16.90 -9.77 15.76
N GLU A 397 16.80 -8.46 16.02
CA GLU A 397 15.52 -7.76 16.19
C GLU A 397 14.71 -7.78 14.88
N LYS A 398 15.39 -7.60 13.74
CA LYS A 398 14.77 -7.64 12.42
C LYS A 398 14.31 -9.04 12.03
N ARG A 399 15.11 -10.06 12.35
CA ARG A 399 14.69 -11.47 12.20
C ARG A 399 13.49 -11.79 13.09
N ALA A 400 13.49 -11.32 14.33
CA ALA A 400 12.37 -11.50 15.26
C ALA A 400 11.09 -10.81 14.76
N PHE A 401 11.18 -9.59 14.23
CA PHE A 401 10.07 -8.91 13.56
C PHE A 401 9.49 -9.76 12.42
N TYR A 402 10.33 -10.26 11.51
CA TYR A 402 9.82 -11.05 10.38
C TYR A 402 9.28 -12.41 10.81
N LYS A 403 9.94 -13.11 11.75
CA LYS A 403 9.45 -14.38 12.30
C LYS A 403 8.09 -14.22 13.00
N TYR A 404 7.91 -13.16 13.79
CA TYR A 404 6.64 -12.85 14.44
C TYR A 404 5.54 -12.54 13.42
N ASN A 405 5.81 -11.67 12.44
CA ASN A 405 4.79 -11.30 11.46
C ASN A 405 4.44 -12.45 10.50
N ALA A 406 5.36 -13.39 10.23
CA ALA A 406 5.09 -14.60 9.47
C ALA A 406 4.07 -15.55 10.17
N CYS A 407 3.91 -15.47 11.49
CA CYS A 407 2.84 -16.15 12.21
C CYS A 407 1.47 -15.48 12.04
N LEU A 408 1.43 -14.21 11.61
CA LEU A 408 0.20 -13.42 11.44
C LEU A 408 -0.21 -13.30 9.98
N MET A 409 0.74 -13.18 9.06
CA MET A 409 0.52 -12.91 7.64
C MET A 409 1.50 -13.71 6.79
N GLU A 410 0.94 -14.52 5.88
CA GLU A 410 1.69 -15.15 4.80
C GLU A 410 2.21 -14.11 3.79
N PRO A 411 3.39 -14.34 3.17
CA PRO A 411 3.91 -13.46 2.14
C PRO A 411 3.04 -13.40 0.89
N TRP A 412 2.78 -12.18 0.42
CA TRP A 412 2.17 -11.89 -0.88
C TRP A 412 3.28 -11.94 -1.92
N ASP A 413 3.62 -13.16 -2.33
CA ASP A 413 4.80 -13.49 -3.13
C ASP A 413 4.50 -13.55 -4.63
N GLY A 414 5.56 -13.51 -5.43
CA GLY A 414 5.52 -13.35 -6.88
C GLY A 414 6.33 -12.14 -7.35
N PRO A 415 6.58 -11.98 -8.66
CA PRO A 415 7.31 -10.83 -9.19
C PRO A 415 6.57 -9.55 -8.86
N ALA A 416 7.22 -8.59 -8.20
CA ALA A 416 6.57 -7.33 -7.82
C ALA A 416 7.54 -6.14 -7.78
N LEU A 417 7.12 -5.03 -8.36
CA LEU A 417 7.43 -3.67 -7.91
C LEU A 417 6.14 -3.08 -7.34
N VAL A 418 6.12 -2.77 -6.05
CA VAL A 418 4.99 -2.14 -5.36
C VAL A 418 5.38 -0.72 -5.00
N ALA A 419 4.80 0.27 -5.70
CA ALA A 419 4.84 1.68 -5.30
C ALA A 419 3.59 1.97 -4.45
N PHE A 420 3.73 2.71 -3.35
CA PHE A 420 2.66 2.89 -2.37
C PHE A 420 2.69 4.26 -1.70
N THR A 421 1.53 4.74 -1.25
CA THR A 421 1.40 5.99 -0.49
C THR A 421 0.12 6.07 0.34
N ASP A 422 0.19 6.83 1.44
CA ASP A 422 -0.94 7.33 2.23
C ASP A 422 -1.06 8.88 2.18
N GLY A 423 -0.21 9.55 1.38
CA GLY A 423 -0.05 11.00 1.31
C GLY A 423 0.68 11.65 2.50
N LYS A 424 1.17 10.86 3.46
CA LYS A 424 2.18 11.26 4.45
C LYS A 424 3.57 10.76 4.04
N GLN A 425 3.63 9.55 3.51
CA GLN A 425 4.82 8.95 2.95
C GLN A 425 4.57 8.45 1.52
N PHE A 426 5.63 8.39 0.72
CA PHE A 426 5.69 7.59 -0.48
C PHE A 426 6.73 6.49 -0.26
N GLY A 427 6.49 5.29 -0.77
CA GLY A 427 7.53 4.28 -0.83
C GLY A 427 7.43 3.37 -2.03
N ALA A 428 8.51 2.64 -2.26
CA ALA A 428 8.56 1.55 -3.22
C ALA A 428 9.42 0.41 -2.71
N THR A 429 8.95 -0.81 -2.89
CA THR A 429 9.70 -2.03 -2.64
C THR A 429 9.60 -2.95 -3.85
N LEU A 430 10.58 -3.84 -3.99
CA LEU A 430 10.43 -5.02 -4.82
C LEU A 430 9.92 -6.20 -3.98
N ASP A 431 9.56 -7.28 -4.65
CA ASP A 431 9.45 -8.59 -4.02
C ASP A 431 10.80 -9.05 -3.40
N ARG A 432 10.75 -10.13 -2.62
CA ARG A 432 11.91 -10.67 -1.90
C ARG A 432 13.08 -11.11 -2.79
N ASN A 433 12.80 -11.45 -4.04
CA ASN A 433 13.77 -11.86 -5.05
C ASN A 433 14.09 -10.70 -6.01
N GLY A 434 13.30 -9.63 -6.05
CA GLY A 434 13.52 -8.46 -6.90
C GLY A 434 13.38 -8.76 -8.38
N LEU A 435 12.29 -9.43 -8.77
CA LEU A 435 12.06 -9.94 -10.13
C LEU A 435 11.54 -8.86 -11.10
N ARG A 436 11.35 -7.62 -10.63
CA ARG A 436 10.95 -6.46 -11.43
C ARG A 436 11.91 -5.27 -11.25
N PRO A 437 12.15 -4.49 -12.30
CA PRO A 437 13.01 -3.32 -12.21
C PRO A 437 12.30 -2.18 -11.46
N GLY A 438 13.06 -1.47 -10.62
CA GLY A 438 12.67 -0.16 -10.09
C GLY A 438 13.88 0.76 -10.08
N ARG A 439 13.91 1.75 -10.98
CA ARG A 439 14.98 2.74 -11.14
C ARG A 439 14.52 4.08 -10.61
N PHE A 440 15.39 4.82 -9.92
CA PHE A 440 15.04 6.14 -9.42
C PHE A 440 16.15 7.17 -9.56
N TYR A 441 15.73 8.42 -9.63
CA TYR A 441 16.55 9.62 -9.73
C TYR A 441 16.14 10.56 -8.61
N ILE A 442 17.13 11.22 -8.02
CA ILE A 442 16.92 12.36 -7.12
C ILE A 442 17.59 13.55 -7.79
N THR A 443 16.87 14.66 -7.91
CA THR A 443 17.37 15.93 -8.45
C THR A 443 17.83 16.86 -7.34
N LYS A 444 18.64 17.86 -7.71
CA LYS A 444 19.17 18.88 -6.78
C LYS A 444 18.12 19.83 -6.21
N ASP A 445 16.90 19.83 -6.77
CA ASP A 445 15.74 20.58 -6.29
C ASP A 445 14.72 19.70 -5.52
N ASP A 446 15.22 18.59 -4.96
CA ASP A 446 14.49 17.68 -4.07
C ASP A 446 13.30 16.93 -4.73
N HIS A 447 13.27 16.81 -6.06
CA HIS A 447 12.34 15.88 -6.71
C HIS A 447 12.89 14.46 -6.73
N LEU A 448 11.97 13.49 -6.64
CA LEU A 448 12.24 12.07 -6.85
C LEU A 448 11.39 11.55 -8.00
N VAL A 449 12.06 10.88 -8.94
CA VAL A 449 11.44 10.20 -10.08
C VAL A 449 11.76 8.71 -9.97
N LEU A 450 10.75 7.86 -9.81
CA LEU A 450 10.84 6.40 -9.82
C LEU A 450 10.13 5.87 -11.07
N ALA A 451 10.69 4.86 -11.74
CA ALA A 451 9.95 4.07 -12.72
C ALA A 451 10.51 2.66 -12.89
N SER A 452 9.78 1.80 -13.59
CA SER A 452 10.29 0.51 -14.08
C SER A 452 11.39 0.65 -15.13
N GLU A 453 11.60 1.84 -15.70
CA GLU A 453 12.63 2.13 -16.72
C GLU A 453 13.40 3.44 -16.46
N VAL A 454 14.46 3.64 -17.24
CA VAL A 454 15.23 4.88 -17.33
C VAL A 454 14.76 5.74 -18.52
N GLY A 455 14.97 7.06 -18.49
CA GLY A 455 14.64 7.96 -19.61
C GLY A 455 13.15 8.32 -19.77
N VAL A 456 12.32 7.95 -18.79
CA VAL A 456 10.86 8.21 -18.80
C VAL A 456 10.49 9.66 -18.47
N VAL A 457 11.43 10.49 -18.00
CA VAL A 457 11.28 11.93 -17.80
C VAL A 457 12.59 12.57 -18.24
N ASP A 458 12.51 13.73 -18.91
CA ASP A 458 13.70 14.49 -19.27
C ASP A 458 14.21 15.25 -18.04
N ILE A 459 15.44 14.93 -17.63
CA ILE A 459 16.17 15.56 -16.53
C ILE A 459 17.57 15.83 -17.04
N GLU A 460 18.01 17.08 -17.01
CA GLU A 460 19.36 17.46 -17.40
C GLU A 460 20.39 16.79 -16.47
N GLU A 461 21.48 16.26 -17.01
CA GLU A 461 22.47 15.50 -16.24
C GLU A 461 23.08 16.35 -15.10
N GLN A 462 23.20 17.65 -15.32
CA GLN A 462 23.68 18.62 -14.33
C GLN A 462 22.72 18.81 -13.15
N ASP A 463 21.44 18.48 -13.28
CA ASP A 463 20.42 18.66 -12.23
C ASP A 463 20.16 17.36 -11.45
N VAL A 464 20.70 16.23 -11.91
CA VAL A 464 20.69 14.99 -11.14
C VAL A 464 21.65 15.09 -9.95
N GLN A 465 21.12 14.86 -8.75
CA GLN A 465 21.92 14.71 -7.53
C GLN A 465 22.37 13.26 -7.35
N PHE A 466 21.50 12.30 -7.68
CA PHE A 466 21.74 10.88 -7.44
C PHE A 466 20.92 9.99 -8.38
N LYS A 467 21.48 8.85 -8.77
CA LYS A 467 20.82 7.80 -9.55
C LYS A 467 20.89 6.50 -8.75
N GLY A 468 19.81 5.74 -8.74
CA GLY A 468 19.73 4.50 -7.98
C GLY A 468 18.76 3.50 -8.57
N ARG A 469 18.69 2.34 -7.93
CA ARG A 469 17.64 1.36 -8.16
C ARG A 469 17.30 0.62 -6.89
N LEU A 470 16.08 0.13 -6.84
CA LEU A 470 15.64 -0.80 -5.81
C LEU A 470 16.43 -2.11 -5.90
N ARG A 471 16.44 -2.85 -4.81
CA ARG A 471 17.14 -4.13 -4.66
C ARG A 471 16.21 -5.11 -3.95
N PRO A 472 16.38 -6.44 -4.15
CA PRO A 472 15.62 -7.45 -3.42
C PRO A 472 15.60 -7.14 -1.92
N GLY A 473 14.40 -7.09 -1.33
CA GLY A 473 14.20 -6.78 0.08
C GLY A 473 14.44 -5.33 0.52
N LYS A 474 14.98 -4.42 -0.32
CA LYS A 474 15.22 -3.02 0.05
C LYS A 474 14.01 -2.12 -0.26
N MET A 475 13.68 -1.25 0.68
CA MET A 475 12.61 -0.26 0.55
C MET A 475 13.17 1.14 0.34
N LEU A 476 12.67 1.83 -0.69
CA LEU A 476 12.80 3.27 -0.87
C LEU A 476 11.63 3.93 -0.15
N LEU A 477 11.89 4.94 0.69
CA LEU A 477 10.83 5.68 1.40
C LEU A 477 11.15 7.18 1.46
N VAL A 478 10.17 8.00 1.11
CA VAL A 478 10.15 9.44 1.31
C VAL A 478 9.12 9.77 2.38
N ASP A 479 9.56 10.46 3.43
CA ASP A 479 8.69 11.04 4.45
C ASP A 479 8.38 12.49 4.05
N PHE A 480 7.13 12.79 3.67
CA PHE A 480 6.72 14.13 3.25
C PHE A 480 6.43 15.08 4.44
N GLU A 481 6.42 14.59 5.68
CA GLU A 481 6.33 15.42 6.88
C GLU A 481 7.73 15.91 7.28
N GLN A 482 8.78 15.09 7.08
CA GLN A 482 10.19 15.45 7.28
C GLN A 482 10.84 16.08 6.03
N GLY A 483 10.30 15.86 4.84
CA GLY A 483 10.80 16.39 3.58
C GLY A 483 12.02 15.66 3.00
N GLN A 484 12.25 14.40 3.39
CA GLN A 484 13.50 13.67 3.10
C GLN A 484 13.29 12.17 2.85
N LEU A 485 14.32 11.53 2.29
CA LEU A 485 14.43 10.07 2.20
C LEU A 485 14.79 9.48 3.56
N VAL A 486 14.17 8.34 3.88
CA VAL A 486 14.51 7.53 5.06
C VAL A 486 15.39 6.36 4.63
N GLU A 487 16.46 6.08 5.35
CA GLU A 487 17.34 4.96 5.04
C GLU A 487 16.66 3.61 5.34
N ASP A 488 16.75 2.64 4.43
CA ASP A 488 16.20 1.27 4.61
C ASP A 488 16.58 0.64 5.96
N ALA A 489 17.83 0.81 6.40
CA ALA A 489 18.32 0.26 7.67
C ALA A 489 17.72 0.98 8.89
N GLU A 490 17.49 2.29 8.81
CA GLU A 490 16.82 3.06 9.85
C GLU A 490 15.33 2.70 9.92
N LEU A 491 14.66 2.70 8.76
CA LEU A 491 13.25 2.36 8.59
C LEU A 491 12.91 0.98 9.16
N LYS A 492 13.67 -0.04 8.76
CA LYS A 492 13.46 -1.41 9.24
C LYS A 492 13.73 -1.54 10.73
N ARG A 493 14.77 -0.87 11.25
CA ARG A 493 15.07 -0.83 12.69
C ARG A 493 13.93 -0.19 13.48
N ARG A 494 13.36 0.92 12.98
CA ARG A 494 12.21 1.61 13.57
C ARG A 494 11.02 0.66 13.80
N TYR A 495 10.67 -0.17 12.82
CA TYR A 495 9.57 -1.14 12.96
C TYR A 495 9.97 -2.42 13.69
N ALA A 496 11.20 -2.91 13.52
CA ALA A 496 11.71 -4.09 14.22
C ALA A 496 11.86 -3.87 15.73
N SER A 497 12.12 -2.63 16.16
CA SER A 497 12.19 -2.25 17.58
C SER A 497 10.87 -1.68 18.13
N LYS A 498 9.79 -1.60 17.33
CA LYS A 498 8.49 -1.02 17.74
C LYS A 498 7.77 -1.84 18.82
N ARG A 499 8.09 -3.12 18.94
CA ARG A 499 7.53 -4.07 19.93
C ARG A 499 8.62 -5.10 20.30
N PRO A 500 8.59 -5.74 21.48
CA PRO A 500 9.59 -6.72 21.89
C PRO A 500 9.36 -8.09 21.23
N TYR A 501 9.45 -8.16 19.90
CA TYR A 501 9.14 -9.38 19.13
C TYR A 501 10.00 -10.59 19.53
N GLY A 502 11.26 -10.37 19.93
CA GLY A 502 12.14 -11.42 20.42
C GLY A 502 11.63 -12.06 21.72
N GLU A 503 11.16 -11.24 22.67
CA GLU A 503 10.57 -11.72 23.93
C GLU A 503 9.25 -12.46 23.70
N TYR A 504 8.40 -11.95 22.80
CA TYR A 504 7.16 -12.63 22.42
C TYR A 504 7.44 -14.01 21.81
N LEU A 505 8.42 -14.11 20.91
CA LEU A 505 8.80 -15.39 20.31
C LEU A 505 9.43 -16.33 21.35
N ALA A 506 10.32 -15.85 22.21
CA ALA A 506 10.93 -16.67 23.26
C ALA A 506 9.92 -17.17 24.31
N THR A 507 8.83 -16.42 24.55
CA THR A 507 7.81 -16.76 25.55
C THR A 507 6.68 -17.62 25.00
N TYR A 508 6.29 -17.40 23.74
CA TYR A 508 5.05 -17.96 23.16
C TYR A 508 5.25 -18.83 21.91
N SER A 509 6.49 -18.99 21.42
CA SER A 509 6.81 -19.92 20.32
C SER A 509 7.44 -21.20 20.87
N LEU A 510 6.98 -22.34 20.37
CA LEU A 510 7.61 -23.65 20.55
C LEU A 510 8.05 -24.16 19.18
N GLU A 511 9.28 -24.64 19.04
CA GLU A 511 9.69 -25.38 17.84
C GLU A 511 9.63 -26.88 18.11
N LEU A 512 9.21 -27.68 17.12
CA LEU A 512 9.01 -29.12 17.30
C LEU A 512 10.29 -29.84 17.78
N LYS A 513 11.46 -29.36 17.36
CA LYS A 513 12.78 -29.84 17.77
C LYS A 513 13.11 -29.62 19.26
N ASP A 514 12.38 -28.72 19.94
CA ASP A 514 12.53 -28.41 21.36
C ASP A 514 11.54 -29.24 22.20
N MET A 515 10.51 -29.81 21.56
CA MET A 515 9.51 -30.71 22.17
C MET A 515 9.88 -32.18 22.02
N LEU A 516 10.40 -32.56 20.86
CA LEU A 516 11.14 -33.80 20.69
C LEU A 516 12.45 -33.65 21.46
N GLY A 517 12.80 -34.63 22.29
CA GLY A 517 14.13 -34.68 22.89
C GLY A 517 15.22 -34.81 21.82
N PRO A 518 16.52 -34.92 22.21
CA PRO A 518 17.52 -35.40 21.26
C PRO A 518 16.97 -36.67 20.62
N ALA A 519 16.90 -36.69 19.28
CA ALA A 519 16.28 -37.78 18.53
C ALA A 519 16.82 -39.11 19.07
N ALA A 520 15.93 -40.03 19.43
CA ALA A 520 16.34 -41.33 19.91
C ALA A 520 17.20 -41.95 18.79
N THR A 521 18.50 -42.11 19.04
CA THR A 521 19.50 -42.46 18.02
C THR A 521 19.38 -43.91 17.52
N ASP A 522 18.26 -44.57 17.84
CA ASP A 522 17.89 -45.93 17.53
C ASP A 522 16.53 -45.96 16.81
N ASP A 523 16.38 -45.16 15.75
CA ASP A 523 15.33 -45.39 14.74
C ASP A 523 15.36 -46.85 14.27
N LYS A 524 16.55 -47.47 14.21
CA LYS A 524 16.74 -48.89 13.94
C LYS A 524 15.97 -49.79 14.91
N ALA A 525 16.22 -49.70 16.22
CA ALA A 525 15.55 -50.56 17.21
C ALA A 525 14.03 -50.35 17.23
N LEU A 526 13.56 -49.11 17.01
CA LEU A 526 12.13 -48.81 16.92
C LEU A 526 11.48 -49.42 15.66
N ILE A 527 12.20 -49.43 14.54
CA ILE A 527 11.74 -50.05 13.28
C ILE A 527 11.77 -51.58 13.38
N GLU A 528 12.78 -52.16 14.01
CA GLU A 528 12.90 -53.61 14.25
C GLU A 528 11.76 -54.11 15.15
N GLU A 529 11.43 -53.39 16.23
CA GLU A 529 10.29 -53.68 17.11
C GLU A 529 8.93 -53.53 16.40
N LEU A 530 8.78 -52.54 15.49
CA LEU A 530 7.54 -52.29 14.75
C LEU A 530 7.29 -53.25 13.58
N LEU A 531 8.35 -53.84 13.01
CA LEU A 531 8.27 -54.70 11.83
C LEU A 531 8.50 -56.20 12.11
N ASP A 532 8.98 -56.56 13.31
CA ASP A 532 9.35 -57.92 13.72
C ASP A 532 10.38 -58.56 12.75
N VAL A 533 11.33 -57.75 12.29
CA VAL A 533 12.48 -58.15 11.45
C VAL A 533 13.76 -57.47 11.91
N ASP A 534 14.79 -58.28 12.07
CA ASP A 534 16.17 -57.90 12.42
C ASP A 534 16.85 -57.27 11.18
N ILE A 535 17.27 -56.01 11.24
CA ILE A 535 17.82 -55.25 10.10
C ILE A 535 19.36 -55.25 10.20
N PRO A 536 20.09 -55.91 9.29
CA PRO A 536 21.54 -55.92 9.34
C PRO A 536 22.13 -54.52 9.26
N ASP A 537 23.15 -54.22 10.06
CA ASP A 537 23.89 -52.96 9.95
C ASP A 537 24.52 -52.86 8.55
N ALA A 538 24.21 -51.76 7.85
CA ALA A 538 24.86 -51.43 6.60
C ALA A 538 26.35 -51.14 6.86
N LYS A 539 27.22 -52.06 6.44
CA LYS A 539 28.66 -51.83 6.37
C LYS A 539 29.02 -51.20 5.03
N ASP A 540 29.51 -49.97 5.13
CA ASP A 540 30.16 -49.11 4.12
C ASP A 540 29.32 -48.71 2.88
#